data_AF-A0A963RU46-F1
#
_entry.id   AF-A0A963RU46-F1
#
_cell.length_a   1.000
_cell.length_b   1.000
_cell.length_c   1.000
_cell.angle_alpha   90.00
_cell.angle_beta   90.00
_cell.angle_gamma   90.00
#
_symmetry.space_group_name_H-M   'P 1'
#
loop_
_entity.id
_entity.type
_entity.pdbx_description
1 polymer ?
#
loop_
_entity_poly.entity_id
_entity_poly.type
_entity_poly.pdbx_seq_one_letter_code
_entity_poly.pdbx_strand_id
1 'polypeptide(L)'
;IEPQDAKKRWVFKTPQNDIMMALAIAEHMAAHGVKTAAYIGFSDAYGEGWAKEFAKAAELKKIKIVANERYSRNDTAVTGQVLKIMAARPDAVLVGGSGTPAALPQKTLKERGYAGKYYQTHGVANADFLRVGGKDVEGTFLPAGPVLVADQLPASNPVRKSAMAYIQAYEAAYGKGSVSTFGGHAWDAGHLLEVAIPEALKKGQP
;
A
#
# COMPACT_ATOMS: atom_id res chain seq x y z
N ILE A 1 -0.88 15.84 1.28
CA ILE A 1 -1.62 15.71 -0.01
C ILE A 1 -0.94 16.60 -1.00
N GLU A 2 -0.48 16.04 -2.11
CA GLU A 2 0.33 16.79 -3.07
C GLU A 2 -0.20 16.65 -4.50
N PRO A 3 -0.13 17.72 -5.30
CA PRO A 3 0.19 19.10 -4.88
C PRO A 3 -0.94 19.71 -4.02
N GLN A 4 -0.55 20.62 -3.12
CA GLN A 4 -1.48 21.44 -2.33
C GLN A 4 -2.15 22.49 -3.23
N ASP A 5 -3.43 22.73 -3.01
CA ASP A 5 -4.22 23.76 -3.70
C ASP A 5 -5.20 24.42 -2.72
N ALA A 6 -5.93 25.44 -3.17
CA ALA A 6 -6.86 26.16 -2.31
C ALA A 6 -7.94 25.25 -1.68
N LYS A 7 -8.35 24.17 -2.36
CA LYS A 7 -9.33 23.20 -1.85
C LYS A 7 -8.70 22.24 -0.85
N LYS A 8 -7.42 21.89 -1.01
CA LYS A 8 -6.68 20.96 -0.15
C LYS A 8 -5.96 21.63 1.01
N ARG A 9 -5.92 22.96 1.06
CA ARG A 9 -5.25 23.75 2.10
C ARG A 9 -5.52 23.28 3.54
N TRP A 10 -6.74 22.81 3.79
CA TRP A 10 -7.19 22.38 5.12
C TRP A 10 -7.04 20.88 5.36
N VAL A 11 -6.41 20.16 4.44
CA VAL A 11 -6.36 18.70 4.47
C VAL A 11 -4.92 18.22 4.65
N PHE A 12 -4.73 17.47 5.73
CA PHE A 12 -3.50 16.79 6.09
C PHE A 12 -3.71 15.28 5.94
N LYS A 13 -2.64 14.55 5.64
CA LYS A 13 -2.68 13.09 5.42
C LYS A 13 -1.45 12.47 6.06
N THR A 14 -1.65 11.47 6.91
CA THR A 14 -0.59 10.69 7.55
C THR A 14 -0.16 9.44 6.77
N PRO A 15 -1.02 8.74 6.00
CA PRO A 15 -0.54 7.75 5.05
C PRO A 15 0.42 8.36 4.03
N GLN A 16 1.34 7.56 3.51
CA GLN A 16 2.32 8.02 2.54
C GLN A 16 1.65 8.39 1.21
N ASN A 17 2.27 9.28 0.44
CA ASN A 17 1.82 9.60 -0.91
C ASN A 17 2.02 8.37 -1.82
N ASP A 18 1.03 8.03 -2.64
CA ASP A 18 1.04 6.80 -3.43
C ASP A 18 2.22 6.74 -4.40
N ILE A 19 2.71 7.88 -4.89
CA ILE A 19 3.92 7.93 -5.73
C ILE A 19 5.18 7.43 -5.01
N MET A 20 5.35 7.71 -3.71
CA MET A 20 6.50 7.19 -2.95
C MET A 20 6.46 5.67 -2.89
N MET A 21 5.25 5.13 -2.71
CA MET A 21 5.01 3.69 -2.62
C MET A 21 5.15 3.01 -4.00
N ALA A 22 4.62 3.63 -5.06
CA ALA A 22 4.77 3.16 -6.43
C ALA A 22 6.24 3.18 -6.90
N LEU A 23 7.02 4.19 -6.51
CA LEU A 23 8.45 4.25 -6.82
C LEU A 23 9.22 3.12 -6.14
N ALA A 24 8.94 2.82 -4.86
CA ALA A 24 9.57 1.70 -4.17
C ALA A 24 9.26 0.35 -4.84
N ILE A 25 8.02 0.15 -5.29
CA ILE A 25 7.62 -1.03 -6.07
C ILE A 25 8.40 -1.10 -7.40
N ALA A 26 8.39 -0.03 -8.18
CA ALA A 26 9.04 0.01 -9.49
C ALA A 26 10.57 -0.15 -9.38
N GLU A 27 11.18 0.40 -8.33
CA GLU A 27 12.59 0.21 -8.00
C GLU A 27 12.91 -1.25 -7.68
N HIS A 28 12.13 -1.88 -6.80
CA HIS A 28 12.29 -3.29 -6.50
C HIS A 28 12.09 -4.16 -7.76
N MET A 29 11.06 -3.88 -8.56
CA MET A 29 10.82 -4.54 -9.84
C MET A 29 12.05 -4.49 -10.76
N ALA A 30 12.59 -3.28 -10.99
CA ALA A 30 13.75 -3.09 -11.86
C ALA A 30 15.00 -3.81 -11.34
N ALA A 31 15.25 -3.75 -10.02
CA ALA A 31 16.37 -4.45 -9.38
C ALA A 31 16.26 -5.98 -9.50
N HIS A 32 15.04 -6.51 -9.64
CA HIS A 32 14.76 -7.94 -9.76
C HIS A 32 14.40 -8.37 -11.20
N GLY A 33 14.88 -7.61 -12.19
CA GLY A 33 14.84 -7.99 -13.60
C GLY A 33 13.46 -7.91 -14.26
N VAL A 34 12.46 -7.30 -13.62
CA VAL A 34 11.14 -7.08 -14.24
C VAL A 34 11.28 -6.09 -15.39
N LYS A 35 10.79 -6.45 -16.57
CA LYS A 35 10.76 -5.59 -17.78
C LYS A 35 9.34 -5.26 -18.20
N THR A 36 8.40 -6.16 -17.92
CA THR A 36 6.98 -6.02 -18.21
C THR A 36 6.16 -6.21 -16.95
N ALA A 37 5.17 -5.36 -16.74
CA ALA A 37 4.25 -5.46 -15.62
C ALA A 37 2.80 -5.37 -16.09
N ALA A 38 1.90 -6.00 -15.35
CA ALA A 38 0.47 -5.75 -15.49
C ALA A 38 -0.08 -5.13 -14.21
N TYR A 39 -1.19 -4.41 -14.35
CA TYR A 39 -1.92 -3.81 -13.25
C TYR A 39 -3.35 -4.35 -13.20
N ILE A 40 -3.83 -4.64 -11.99
CA ILE A 40 -5.26 -4.83 -11.69
C ILE A 40 -5.60 -4.12 -10.39
N GLY A 41 -6.56 -3.20 -10.41
CA GLY A 41 -6.89 -2.41 -9.24
C GLY A 41 -8.37 -2.11 -9.10
N PHE A 42 -8.76 -1.49 -7.99
CA PHE A 42 -10.15 -1.10 -7.79
C PHE A 42 -10.65 -0.13 -8.88
N SER A 43 -11.91 -0.25 -9.26
CA SER A 43 -12.64 0.67 -10.15
C SER A 43 -13.08 1.97 -9.46
N ASP A 44 -12.28 2.47 -8.52
CA ASP A 44 -12.54 3.67 -7.72
C ASP A 44 -11.33 4.61 -7.67
N ALA A 45 -11.46 5.73 -6.96
CA ALA A 45 -10.41 6.73 -6.89
C ALA A 45 -9.08 6.20 -6.33
N TYR A 46 -9.10 5.19 -5.46
CA TYR A 46 -7.89 4.58 -4.93
C TYR A 46 -7.17 3.78 -6.01
N GLY A 47 -7.89 2.89 -6.70
CA GLY A 47 -7.32 2.09 -7.77
C GLY A 47 -6.90 2.93 -8.99
N GLU A 48 -7.63 3.99 -9.34
CA GLU A 48 -7.19 4.90 -10.41
C GLU A 48 -5.97 5.73 -10.03
N GLY A 49 -5.89 6.18 -8.76
CA GLY A 49 -4.71 6.85 -8.23
C GLY A 49 -3.46 5.96 -8.36
N TRP A 50 -3.58 4.70 -7.94
CA TRP A 50 -2.49 3.72 -8.06
C TRP A 50 -2.11 3.41 -9.50
N ALA A 51 -3.07 3.27 -10.42
CA ALA A 51 -2.78 3.04 -11.83
C ALA A 51 -1.95 4.19 -12.42
N LYS A 52 -2.31 5.44 -12.09
CA LYS A 52 -1.61 6.64 -12.55
C LYS A 52 -0.19 6.74 -11.98
N GLU A 53 -0.03 6.58 -10.67
CA GLU A 53 1.29 6.72 -10.05
C GLU A 53 2.20 5.54 -10.40
N PHE A 54 1.67 4.33 -10.52
CA PHE A 54 2.44 3.18 -11.02
C PHE A 54 2.87 3.36 -12.46
N ALA A 55 2.02 3.90 -13.35
CA ALA A 55 2.40 4.18 -14.74
C ALA A 55 3.62 5.12 -14.82
N LYS A 56 3.62 6.21 -14.05
CA LYS A 56 4.77 7.12 -13.97
C LYS A 56 6.02 6.43 -13.41
N ALA A 57 5.87 5.69 -12.32
CA ALA A 57 7.01 5.00 -11.68
C ALA A 57 7.60 3.91 -12.60
N ALA A 58 6.75 3.16 -13.30
CA ALA A 58 7.15 2.15 -14.27
C ALA A 58 7.89 2.78 -15.46
N GLU A 59 7.40 3.91 -15.98
CA GLU A 59 8.08 4.67 -17.04
C GLU A 59 9.49 5.10 -16.63
N LEU A 60 9.63 5.70 -15.45
CA LEU A 60 10.93 6.12 -14.90
C LEU A 60 11.92 4.96 -14.76
N LYS A 61 11.43 3.76 -14.46
CA LYS A 61 12.23 2.55 -14.29
C LYS A 61 12.29 1.68 -15.56
N LYS A 62 11.77 2.18 -16.70
CA LYS A 62 11.74 1.50 -18.00
C LYS A 62 11.03 0.13 -17.97
N ILE A 63 9.96 0.03 -17.18
CA ILE A 63 9.08 -1.14 -17.10
C ILE A 63 7.87 -0.88 -17.99
N LYS A 64 7.61 -1.76 -18.95
CA LYS A 64 6.46 -1.66 -19.86
C LYS A 64 5.20 -2.21 -19.17
N ILE A 65 4.16 -1.40 -19.06
CA ILE A 65 2.85 -1.89 -18.64
C ILE A 65 2.17 -2.57 -19.84
N VAL A 66 1.86 -3.87 -19.72
CA VAL A 66 1.33 -4.71 -20.81
C VAL A 66 -0.14 -5.07 -20.66
N ALA A 67 -0.72 -4.89 -19.48
CA ALA A 67 -2.15 -5.01 -19.23
C ALA A 67 -2.56 -4.10 -18.06
N ASN A 68 -3.79 -3.58 -18.09
CA ASN A 68 -4.28 -2.61 -17.13
C ASN A 68 -5.80 -2.82 -16.91
N GLU A 69 -6.16 -3.58 -15.88
CA GLU A 69 -7.54 -4.04 -15.63
C GLU A 69 -8.11 -3.46 -14.33
N ARG A 70 -9.45 -3.58 -14.18
CA ARG A 70 -10.19 -3.08 -13.01
C ARG A 70 -11.14 -4.13 -12.43
N TYR A 71 -11.43 -4.02 -11.14
CA TYR A 71 -12.46 -4.79 -10.44
C TYR A 71 -13.11 -3.97 -9.32
N SER A 72 -14.33 -4.30 -8.93
CA SER A 72 -15.03 -3.63 -7.83
C SER A 72 -14.68 -4.29 -6.49
N ARG A 73 -14.77 -3.53 -5.39
CA ARG A 73 -14.43 -4.03 -4.03
C ARG A 73 -15.25 -5.24 -3.59
N ASN A 74 -16.47 -5.35 -4.09
CA ASN A 74 -17.44 -6.40 -3.78
C ASN A 74 -17.51 -7.49 -4.86
N ASP A 75 -16.68 -7.42 -5.91
CA ASP A 75 -16.62 -8.49 -6.90
C ASP A 75 -16.16 -9.78 -6.23
N THR A 76 -16.84 -10.88 -6.55
CA THR A 76 -16.49 -12.23 -6.06
C THR A 76 -15.62 -13.00 -7.04
N ALA A 77 -15.40 -12.47 -8.25
CA ALA A 77 -14.56 -13.08 -9.28
C ALA A 77 -13.91 -12.03 -10.18
N VAL A 78 -12.68 -12.30 -10.62
CA VAL A 78 -11.90 -11.45 -11.56
C VAL A 78 -11.29 -12.26 -12.71
N THR A 79 -11.92 -13.39 -13.05
CA THR A 79 -11.41 -14.34 -14.05
C THR A 79 -11.13 -13.68 -15.40
N GLY A 80 -12.04 -12.82 -15.89
CA GLY A 80 -11.89 -12.18 -17.20
C GLY A 80 -10.65 -11.27 -17.25
N GLN A 81 -10.46 -10.46 -16.21
CA GLN A 81 -9.29 -9.60 -16.04
C GLN A 81 -8.00 -10.41 -15.96
N VAL A 82 -8.01 -11.49 -15.17
CA VAL A 82 -6.85 -12.37 -15.00
C VAL A 82 -6.46 -13.06 -16.30
N LEU A 83 -7.41 -13.52 -17.11
CA LEU A 83 -7.12 -14.14 -18.41
C LEU A 83 -6.46 -13.16 -19.37
N LYS A 84 -6.89 -11.89 -19.41
CA LYS A 84 -6.24 -10.85 -20.22
C LYS A 84 -4.82 -10.56 -19.75
N ILE A 85 -4.62 -10.48 -18.43
CA ILE A 85 -3.29 -10.29 -17.82
C ILE A 85 -2.36 -11.44 -18.20
N MET A 86 -2.82 -12.68 -18.09
CA MET A 86 -2.04 -13.85 -18.48
C MET A 86 -1.70 -13.88 -19.96
N ALA A 87 -2.65 -13.52 -20.83
CA ALA A 87 -2.41 -13.44 -22.27
C ALA A 87 -1.30 -12.44 -22.63
N ALA A 88 -1.16 -11.37 -21.84
CA ALA A 88 -0.11 -10.36 -21.99
C ALA A 88 1.28 -10.82 -21.47
N ARG A 89 1.36 -11.95 -20.76
CA ARG A 89 2.59 -12.57 -20.22
C ARG A 89 3.53 -11.57 -19.50
N PRO A 90 3.05 -10.81 -18.49
CA PRO A 90 3.92 -9.91 -17.73
C PRO A 90 4.92 -10.68 -16.85
N ASP A 91 6.06 -10.05 -16.53
CA ASP A 91 7.01 -10.56 -15.54
C ASP A 91 6.51 -10.37 -14.10
N ALA A 92 5.70 -9.33 -13.88
CA ALA A 92 5.13 -8.99 -12.59
C ALA A 92 3.69 -8.47 -12.68
N VAL A 93 2.88 -8.68 -11.64
CA VAL A 93 1.56 -8.06 -11.50
C VAL A 93 1.54 -7.19 -10.25
N LEU A 94 1.12 -5.93 -10.40
CA LEU A 94 0.72 -5.08 -9.28
C LEU A 94 -0.79 -5.14 -9.09
N VAL A 95 -1.21 -5.50 -7.88
CA VAL A 95 -2.60 -5.45 -7.44
C VAL A 95 -2.84 -4.14 -6.67
N GLY A 96 -3.59 -3.22 -7.27
CA GLY A 96 -4.02 -1.93 -6.72
C GLY A 96 -5.26 -2.03 -5.84
N GLY A 97 -5.23 -2.93 -4.85
CA GLY A 97 -6.32 -3.19 -3.91
C GLY A 97 -5.95 -2.85 -2.47
N SER A 98 -6.91 -2.99 -1.55
CA SER A 98 -6.71 -2.84 -0.10
C SER A 98 -7.55 -3.87 0.67
N GLY A 99 -7.12 -4.22 1.88
CA GLY A 99 -7.84 -5.15 2.77
C GLY A 99 -7.99 -6.56 2.18
N THR A 100 -9.01 -7.28 2.65
CA THR A 100 -9.28 -8.65 2.18
C THR A 100 -9.63 -8.77 0.68
N PRO A 101 -10.32 -7.80 0.02
CA PRO A 101 -10.59 -7.90 -1.41
C PRO A 101 -9.35 -7.86 -2.32
N ALA A 102 -8.19 -7.42 -1.80
CA ALA A 102 -6.93 -7.42 -2.56
C ALA A 102 -6.35 -8.83 -2.77
N ALA A 103 -6.78 -9.82 -1.97
CA ALA A 103 -6.34 -11.21 -2.14
C ALA A 103 -6.95 -11.85 -3.40
N LEU A 104 -8.14 -11.43 -3.82
CA LEU A 104 -8.89 -12.07 -4.91
C LEU A 104 -8.10 -12.12 -6.24
N PRO A 105 -7.56 -11.01 -6.79
CA PRO A 105 -6.75 -11.06 -8.00
C PRO A 105 -5.55 -11.99 -7.93
N GLN A 106 -4.84 -11.95 -6.80
CA GLN A 106 -3.64 -12.77 -6.61
C GLN A 106 -3.97 -14.26 -6.54
N LYS A 107 -5.01 -14.64 -5.79
CA LYS A 107 -5.47 -16.03 -5.70
C LYS A 107 -5.89 -16.55 -7.07
N THR A 108 -6.70 -15.78 -7.80
CA THR A 108 -7.15 -16.17 -9.14
C THR A 108 -5.97 -16.28 -10.13
N LEU A 109 -4.97 -15.39 -10.07
CA LEU A 109 -3.74 -15.53 -10.87
C LEU A 109 -2.98 -16.81 -10.54
N LYS A 110 -2.83 -17.14 -9.25
CA LYS A 110 -2.14 -18.35 -8.78
C LYS A 110 -2.87 -19.62 -9.22
N GLU A 111 -4.19 -19.66 -9.07
CA GLU A 111 -5.06 -20.76 -9.53
C GLU A 111 -4.95 -21.01 -11.03
N ARG A 112 -4.72 -19.94 -11.81
CA ARG A 112 -4.55 -20.02 -13.27
C ARG A 112 -3.10 -20.25 -13.71
N GLY A 113 -2.19 -20.48 -12.75
CA GLY A 113 -0.80 -20.85 -13.03
C GLY A 113 0.14 -19.68 -13.31
N TYR A 114 -0.22 -18.45 -12.96
CA TYR A 114 0.71 -17.32 -13.10
C TYR A 114 1.90 -17.49 -12.14
N ALA A 115 3.11 -17.60 -12.72
CA ALA A 115 4.36 -17.85 -12.03
C ALA A 115 5.27 -16.63 -11.87
N GLY A 116 4.85 -15.46 -12.37
CA GLY A 116 5.60 -14.22 -12.25
C GLY A 116 5.53 -13.63 -10.84
N LYS A 117 6.15 -12.46 -10.65
CA LYS A 117 6.21 -11.79 -9.34
C LYS A 117 4.87 -11.12 -9.01
N TYR A 118 4.51 -11.14 -7.73
CA TYR A 118 3.33 -10.46 -7.21
C TYR A 118 3.74 -9.23 -6.40
N TYR A 119 3.08 -8.11 -6.66
CA TYR A 119 3.20 -6.89 -5.89
C TYR A 119 1.82 -6.42 -5.42
N GLN A 120 1.78 -5.91 -4.20
CA GLN A 120 0.58 -5.32 -3.59
C GLN A 120 0.88 -3.89 -3.13
N THR A 121 -0.17 -3.14 -2.83
CA THR A 121 -0.05 -1.81 -2.22
C THR A 121 0.15 -1.89 -0.71
N HIS A 122 0.51 -0.78 -0.06
CA HIS A 122 0.49 -0.68 1.40
C HIS A 122 -0.92 -0.93 2.00
N GLY A 123 -1.97 -0.88 1.19
CA GLY A 123 -3.35 -1.16 1.59
C GLY A 123 -3.62 -2.60 2.02
N VAL A 124 -2.65 -3.52 1.88
CA VAL A 124 -2.79 -4.91 2.37
C VAL A 124 -1.93 -5.22 3.60
N ALA A 125 -1.28 -4.21 4.18
CA ALA A 125 -0.30 -4.38 5.25
C ALA A 125 -0.96 -4.66 6.63
N ASN A 126 -1.67 -5.79 6.72
CA ASN A 126 -2.45 -6.27 7.87
C ASN A 126 -2.58 -7.80 7.86
N ALA A 127 -2.88 -8.38 9.03
CA ALA A 127 -2.99 -9.83 9.20
C ALA A 127 -4.18 -10.47 8.46
N ASP A 128 -5.27 -9.74 8.23
CA ASP A 128 -6.45 -10.27 7.54
C ASP A 128 -6.19 -10.60 6.06
N PHE A 129 -5.34 -9.82 5.40
CA PHE A 129 -4.89 -10.14 4.05
C PHE A 129 -4.14 -11.48 4.01
N LEU A 130 -3.21 -11.70 4.96
CA LEU A 130 -2.48 -12.96 5.07
C LEU A 130 -3.41 -14.12 5.39
N ARG A 131 -4.39 -13.92 6.28
CA ARG A 131 -5.39 -14.93 6.64
C ARG A 131 -6.26 -15.37 5.45
N VAL A 132 -6.74 -14.42 4.64
CA VAL A 132 -7.60 -14.72 3.48
C VAL A 132 -6.79 -15.23 2.27
N GLY A 133 -5.56 -14.74 2.12
CA GLY A 133 -4.63 -15.13 1.06
C GLY A 133 -3.99 -16.50 1.28
N GLY A 134 -3.66 -16.84 2.53
CA GLY A 134 -2.96 -18.06 2.90
C GLY A 134 -1.67 -18.26 2.08
N LYS A 135 -1.40 -19.51 1.69
CA LYS A 135 -0.23 -19.88 0.88
C LYS A 135 -0.15 -19.18 -0.49
N ASP A 136 -1.26 -18.65 -1.00
CA ASP A 136 -1.31 -18.06 -2.34
C ASP A 136 -0.73 -16.64 -2.38
N VAL A 137 -0.52 -16.03 -1.19
CA VAL A 137 0.14 -14.71 -1.05
C VAL A 137 1.59 -14.79 -0.59
N GLU A 138 2.13 -16.00 -0.46
CA GLU A 138 3.54 -16.19 -0.12
C GLU A 138 4.47 -15.69 -1.24
N GLY A 139 5.52 -14.99 -0.84
CA GLY A 139 6.49 -14.35 -1.76
C GLY A 139 6.00 -13.05 -2.41
N THR A 140 4.87 -12.48 -1.96
CA THR A 140 4.41 -11.17 -2.40
C THR A 140 5.27 -10.04 -1.83
N PHE A 141 5.55 -9.04 -2.66
CA PHE A 141 6.21 -7.81 -2.24
C PHE A 141 5.20 -6.68 -2.08
N LEU A 142 5.35 -5.86 -1.06
CA LEU A 142 4.59 -4.63 -0.91
C LEU A 142 5.42 -3.56 -0.20
N PRO A 143 5.24 -2.28 -0.53
CA PRO A 143 5.85 -1.21 0.23
C PRO A 143 5.00 -0.96 1.48
N ALA A 144 5.64 -0.69 2.61
CA ALA A 144 4.95 -0.48 3.88
C ALA A 144 5.55 0.71 4.65
N GLY A 145 4.73 1.32 5.50
CA GLY A 145 5.23 2.23 6.52
C GLY A 145 6.14 1.48 7.52
N PRO A 146 7.12 2.18 8.11
CA PRO A 146 8.13 1.57 8.98
C PRO A 146 7.57 0.91 10.25
N VAL A 147 6.33 1.24 10.64
CA VAL A 147 5.71 0.72 11.87
C VAL A 147 5.68 -0.80 11.94
N LEU A 148 5.51 -1.49 10.81
CA LEU A 148 5.43 -2.96 10.78
C LEU A 148 6.78 -3.66 11.04
N VAL A 149 7.88 -2.92 10.94
CA VAL A 149 9.25 -3.41 11.12
C VAL A 149 10.04 -2.47 12.05
N ALA A 150 9.34 -1.78 12.95
CA ALA A 150 9.92 -0.72 13.77
C ALA A 150 11.07 -1.22 14.65
N ASP A 151 10.98 -2.48 15.11
CA ASP A 151 11.99 -3.17 15.88
C ASP A 151 13.29 -3.43 15.11
N GLN A 152 13.20 -3.61 13.78
CA GLN A 152 14.32 -3.81 12.87
C GLN A 152 15.05 -2.51 12.51
N LEU A 153 14.45 -1.35 12.80
CA LEU A 153 15.08 -0.06 12.50
C LEU A 153 16.28 0.22 13.43
N PRO A 154 17.33 0.90 12.94
CA PRO A 154 18.40 1.41 13.79
C PRO A 154 17.86 2.28 14.93
N ALA A 155 18.50 2.24 16.10
CA ALA A 155 18.12 3.07 17.24
C ALA A 155 18.14 4.58 16.94
N SER A 156 18.97 5.00 15.99
CA SER A 156 19.08 6.38 15.49
C SER A 156 17.98 6.79 14.51
N ASN A 157 17.15 5.86 14.04
CA ASN A 157 16.07 6.20 13.12
C ASN A 157 15.00 7.05 13.85
N PRO A 158 14.67 8.25 13.34
CA PRO A 158 13.78 9.18 14.03
C PRO A 158 12.36 8.64 14.23
N VAL A 159 11.92 7.69 13.41
CA VAL A 159 10.57 7.11 13.48
C VAL A 159 10.48 6.03 14.54
N ARG A 160 11.60 5.34 14.85
CA ARG A 160 11.60 4.15 15.71
C ARG A 160 10.97 4.42 17.07
N LYS A 161 11.30 5.55 17.70
CA LYS A 161 10.78 5.89 19.05
C LYS A 161 9.24 5.99 19.04
N SER A 162 8.68 6.75 18.09
CA SER A 162 7.22 6.91 17.99
C SER A 162 6.53 5.60 17.63
N ALA A 163 7.06 4.87 16.64
CA ALA A 163 6.49 3.61 16.20
C ALA A 163 6.48 2.56 17.31
N MET A 164 7.56 2.42 18.09
CA MET A 164 7.61 1.50 19.22
C MET A 164 6.64 1.90 20.34
N ALA A 165 6.46 3.20 20.60
CA ALA A 165 5.49 3.68 21.58
C ALA A 165 4.05 3.33 21.18
N TYR A 166 3.70 3.55 19.90
CA TYR A 166 2.41 3.14 19.34
C TYR A 166 2.19 1.63 19.46
N ILE A 167 3.17 0.82 19.04
CA ILE A 167 3.09 -0.65 19.09
C ILE A 167 2.81 -1.11 20.53
N GLN A 168 3.58 -0.61 21.50
CA GLN A 168 3.42 -0.99 22.90
C GLN A 168 2.03 -0.62 23.44
N ALA A 169 1.56 0.60 23.17
CA ALA A 169 0.26 1.06 23.63
C ALA A 169 -0.89 0.25 23.01
N TYR A 170 -0.79 -0.03 21.71
CA TYR A 170 -1.82 -0.77 20.98
C TYR A 170 -1.87 -2.24 21.39
N GLU A 171 -0.72 -2.92 21.47
CA GLU A 171 -0.68 -4.34 21.85
C GLU A 171 -1.04 -4.57 23.32
N ALA A 172 -0.78 -3.60 24.20
CA ALA A 172 -1.27 -3.66 25.59
C ALA A 172 -2.81 -3.63 25.66
N ALA A 173 -3.46 -2.90 24.76
CA ALA A 173 -4.92 -2.80 24.71
C ALA A 173 -5.59 -3.95 23.93
N TYR A 174 -4.95 -4.44 22.86
CA TYR A 174 -5.59 -5.33 21.87
C TYR A 174 -4.88 -6.67 21.68
N GLY A 175 -3.80 -6.92 22.43
CA GLY A 175 -3.02 -8.15 22.37
C GLY A 175 -1.83 -8.08 21.42
N LYS A 176 -0.83 -8.91 21.68
CA LYS A 176 0.41 -9.00 20.90
C LYS A 176 0.14 -9.41 19.46
N GLY A 177 0.79 -8.75 18.50
CA GLY A 177 0.65 -9.02 17.06
C GLY A 177 -0.61 -8.44 16.42
N SER A 178 -1.40 -7.65 17.16
CA SER A 178 -2.64 -7.02 16.66
C SER A 178 -2.39 -5.73 15.87
N VAL A 179 -1.17 -5.19 15.91
CA VAL A 179 -0.81 -3.95 15.21
C VAL A 179 -0.91 -4.13 13.70
N SER A 180 -1.48 -3.13 13.05
CA SER A 180 -1.40 -2.94 11.60
C SER A 180 -0.97 -1.51 11.29
N THR A 181 -0.59 -1.26 10.04
CA THR A 181 -0.24 0.10 9.61
C THR A 181 -1.39 1.10 9.79
N PHE A 182 -2.64 0.62 9.80
CA PHE A 182 -3.83 1.48 9.77
C PHE A 182 -4.05 2.24 11.07
N GLY A 183 -3.87 1.60 12.22
CA GLY A 183 -3.98 2.29 13.51
C GLY A 183 -2.85 3.31 13.71
N GLY A 184 -1.68 3.06 13.13
CA GLY A 184 -0.56 4.01 13.11
C GLY A 184 -0.92 5.33 12.43
N HIS A 185 -1.78 5.32 11.41
CA HIS A 185 -2.24 6.56 10.77
C HIS A 185 -3.03 7.48 11.70
N ALA A 186 -3.84 6.90 12.59
CA ALA A 186 -4.59 7.65 13.60
C ALA A 186 -3.67 8.14 14.74
N TRP A 187 -2.72 7.30 15.16
CA TRP A 187 -1.67 7.69 16.12
C TRP A 187 -0.88 8.90 15.63
N ASP A 188 -0.41 8.87 14.39
CA ASP A 188 0.35 9.97 13.79
C ASP A 188 -0.50 11.24 13.68
N ALA A 189 -1.80 11.12 13.41
CA ALA A 189 -2.71 12.27 13.35
C ALA A 189 -2.90 12.90 14.75
N GLY A 190 -2.97 12.06 15.80
CA GLY A 190 -2.94 12.51 17.18
C GLY A 190 -1.65 13.29 17.49
N HIS A 191 -0.49 12.78 17.06
CA HIS A 191 0.79 13.45 17.25
C HIS A 191 0.87 14.82 16.52
N LEU A 192 0.29 14.93 15.33
CA LEU A 192 0.18 16.23 14.64
C LEU A 192 -0.66 17.22 15.46
N LEU A 193 -1.75 16.76 16.08
CA LEU A 193 -2.61 17.61 16.92
C LEU A 193 -1.93 17.98 18.24
N GLU A 194 -1.20 17.06 18.88
CA GLU A 194 -0.43 17.32 20.11
C GLU A 194 0.57 18.46 19.94
N VAL A 195 1.17 18.59 18.74
CA VAL A 195 2.08 19.70 18.41
C VAL A 195 1.31 20.96 18.01
N ALA A 196 0.24 20.83 17.23
CA ALA A 196 -0.47 21.99 16.67
C ALA A 196 -1.37 22.73 17.67
N ILE A 197 -2.07 22.00 18.56
CA ILE A 197 -3.04 22.57 19.51
C ILE A 197 -2.39 23.60 20.44
N PRO A 198 -1.23 23.32 21.09
CA PRO A 198 -0.58 24.31 21.96
C PRO A 198 -0.19 25.60 21.23
N GLU A 199 0.25 25.52 19.97
CA GLU A 199 0.56 26.72 19.17
C GLU A 199 -0.69 27.49 18.77
N ALA A 200 -1.78 26.78 18.43
CA ALA A 200 -3.06 27.39 18.11
C ALA A 200 -3.64 28.12 19.32
N LEU A 201 -3.59 27.54 20.52
CA LEU A 201 -4.11 28.14 21.75
C LEU A 201 -3.43 29.47 22.13
N LYS A 202 -2.19 29.72 21.69
CA LYS A 202 -1.51 31.01 21.92
C LYS A 202 -2.09 32.16 21.09
N LYS A 203 -2.73 31.86 19.96
CA LYS A 203 -3.15 32.86 18.96
C LYS A 203 -4.64 32.81 18.64
N GLY A 204 -5.31 31.70 18.91
CA GLY A 204 -6.73 31.50 18.69
C GLY A 204 -7.54 32.24 19.75
N GLN A 205 -8.49 33.05 19.31
CA GLN A 205 -9.58 33.53 20.16
C GLN A 205 -10.75 32.53 20.04
N PRO A 206 -11.48 32.26 21.14
CA PRO A 206 -12.65 31.37 21.13
C PRO A 206 -13.76 31.85 20.19
#